data_AF-A0A4S2HBQ3-F1
#
_entry.id   AF-A0A4S2HBQ3-F1
#
_cell.length_a   1.000
_cell.length_b   1.000
_cell.length_c   1.000
_cell.angle_alpha   90.00
_cell.angle_beta   90.00
_cell.angle_gamma   90.00
#
_symmetry.space_group_name_H-M   'P 1'
#
loop_
_entity.id
_entity.type
_entity.pdbx_description
1 polymer ?
#
loop_
_entity_poly.entity_id
_entity_poly.type
_entity_poly.pdbx_seq_one_letter_code
_entity_poly.pdbx_strand_id
1 'polypeptide(L)'
;MRYLLIIPLVLAACAQVEAVSPLADPRERGPFIARSDFPNPPNVERAASGAGCSGEPLRAVAAPMPEYPTRGWSRGLQGWSIVQFDVAQAGTVENVRIARGVPGGSFDHEAQRAVEGWRFQALSEGAYLSGCVVLFEFKMGEVTVR
;
A
#
# COMPACT_ATOMS: atom_id res chain seq x y z
N MET A 1 23.96 64.03 -29.65
CA MET A 1 22.81 63.68 -28.78
C MET A 1 21.87 62.74 -29.52
N ARG A 2 21.97 61.43 -29.27
CA ARG A 2 20.83 60.49 -29.27
C ARG A 2 21.29 59.16 -28.68
N TYR A 3 21.03 58.97 -27.38
CA TYR A 3 21.14 57.67 -26.73
C TYR A 3 20.04 56.78 -27.29
N LEU A 4 20.40 55.62 -27.82
CA LEU A 4 19.46 54.53 -28.09
C LEU A 4 19.90 53.34 -27.22
N LEU A 5 19.34 53.32 -26.02
CA LEU A 5 19.34 52.17 -25.12
C LEU A 5 18.61 51.02 -25.81
N ILE A 6 19.33 49.97 -26.16
CA ILE A 6 18.75 48.69 -26.57
C ILE A 6 18.79 47.79 -25.34
N ILE A 7 17.62 47.61 -24.73
CA ILE A 7 17.39 46.71 -23.59
C ILE A 7 17.41 45.26 -24.12
N PRO A 8 18.20 44.34 -23.53
CA PRO A 8 18.16 42.95 -23.93
C PRO A 8 16.89 42.30 -23.38
N LEU A 9 16.02 41.84 -24.27
CA LEU A 9 14.83 41.05 -23.97
C LEU A 9 15.28 39.62 -23.64
N VAL A 10 15.55 39.35 -22.36
CA VAL A 10 15.83 38.00 -21.87
C VAL A 10 14.50 37.26 -21.71
N LEU A 11 14.07 36.56 -22.75
CA LEU A 11 12.96 35.60 -22.68
C LEU A 11 13.47 34.25 -22.17
N ALA A 12 13.69 34.17 -20.85
CA ALA A 12 13.86 32.91 -20.15
C ALA A 12 12.47 32.35 -19.80
N ALA A 13 11.86 31.62 -20.74
CA ALA A 13 10.65 30.84 -20.48
C ALA A 13 11.05 29.48 -19.89
N CYS A 14 11.38 29.44 -18.60
CA CYS A 14 11.36 28.19 -17.84
C CYS A 14 9.89 27.84 -17.60
N ALA A 15 9.34 26.94 -18.40
CA ALA A 15 8.11 26.25 -18.08
C ALA A 15 8.38 25.35 -16.88
N GLN A 16 8.08 25.83 -15.68
CA GLN A 16 7.98 24.98 -14.51
C GLN A 16 6.72 24.12 -14.67
N VAL A 17 6.92 22.87 -15.08
CA VAL A 17 5.94 21.82 -14.83
C VAL A 17 5.93 21.63 -13.32
N GLU A 18 4.99 22.29 -12.65
CA GLU A 18 4.69 22.03 -11.25
C GLU A 18 4.34 20.54 -11.16
N ALA A 19 5.24 19.79 -10.52
CA ALA A 19 4.99 18.39 -10.22
C ALA A 19 3.65 18.33 -9.47
N VAL A 20 2.68 17.63 -10.06
CA VAL A 20 1.42 17.31 -9.40
C VAL A 20 1.78 16.49 -8.18
N SER A 21 1.90 17.12 -7.02
CA SER A 21 2.14 16.43 -5.75
C SER A 21 0.96 15.50 -5.52
N PRO A 22 1.15 14.17 -5.55
CA PRO A 22 0.07 13.27 -5.20
C PRO A 22 -0.05 13.30 -3.68
N LEU A 23 -0.77 14.30 -3.15
CA LEU A 23 -1.23 14.44 -1.75
C LEU A 23 -0.20 13.96 -0.70
N ALA A 24 0.77 14.83 -0.37
CA ALA A 24 1.89 14.49 0.49
C ALA A 24 1.57 14.43 2.00
N ASP A 25 0.48 15.05 2.47
CA ASP A 25 0.01 14.92 3.85
C ASP A 25 -1.37 14.23 3.90
N PRO A 26 -1.49 13.03 4.53
CA PRO A 26 -2.77 12.36 4.76
C PRO A 26 -3.85 13.24 5.42
N ARG A 27 -3.46 14.26 6.20
CA ARG A 27 -4.37 15.23 6.83
C ARG A 27 -5.05 16.16 5.83
N GLU A 28 -4.49 16.34 4.64
CA GLU A 28 -5.04 17.21 3.58
C GLU A 28 -6.21 16.56 2.84
N ARG A 29 -6.43 15.24 2.99
CA ARG A 29 -7.51 14.51 2.29
C ARG A 29 -8.93 14.85 2.81
N GLY A 30 -9.05 15.78 3.76
CA GLY A 30 -10.31 16.08 4.47
C GLY A 30 -10.73 14.92 5.38
N PRO A 31 -11.95 14.88 5.91
CA PRO A 31 -12.48 13.71 6.61
C PRO A 31 -12.94 12.61 5.63
N PHE A 32 -12.80 11.34 6.00
CA PHE A 32 -13.39 10.24 5.24
C PHE A 32 -14.90 10.24 5.39
N ILE A 33 -15.62 10.22 4.26
CA ILE A 33 -17.09 10.12 4.23
C ILE A 33 -17.45 8.76 3.64
N ALA A 34 -17.84 7.81 4.49
CA ALA A 34 -18.27 6.48 4.06
C ALA A 34 -19.52 6.54 3.17
N ARG A 35 -19.51 5.83 2.04
CA ARG A 35 -20.62 5.73 1.08
C ARG A 35 -20.93 4.29 0.65
N SER A 36 -20.05 3.34 0.93
CA SER A 36 -20.34 1.92 0.83
C SER A 36 -20.35 1.29 2.22
N ASP A 37 -21.12 0.21 2.38
CA ASP A 37 -20.96 -0.65 3.54
C ASP A 37 -19.61 -1.38 3.50
N PHE A 38 -19.15 -1.81 4.67
CA PHE A 38 -17.97 -2.66 4.76
C PHE A 38 -18.36 -4.11 4.46
N PRO A 39 -17.80 -4.76 3.42
CA PRO A 39 -18.14 -6.13 3.09
C PRO A 39 -17.63 -7.10 4.15
N ASN A 40 -18.42 -8.11 4.52
CA ASN A 40 -17.99 -9.13 5.48
C ASN A 40 -16.83 -9.96 4.90
N PRO A 41 -15.63 -9.97 5.52
CA PRO A 41 -14.52 -10.77 5.04
C PRO A 41 -14.80 -12.26 5.22
N PRO A 42 -14.31 -13.12 4.32
CA PRO A 42 -14.36 -14.55 4.51
C PRO A 42 -13.45 -14.96 5.69
N ASN A 43 -13.61 -16.19 6.17
CA ASN A 43 -12.59 -16.78 7.03
C ASN A 43 -11.25 -16.85 6.25
N VAL A 44 -10.21 -16.19 6.79
CA VAL A 44 -8.91 -15.99 6.12
C VAL A 44 -8.22 -17.33 5.84
N GLU A 45 -8.24 -18.26 6.80
CA GLU A 45 -7.64 -19.60 6.66
C GLU A 45 -8.25 -20.37 5.47
N ARG A 46 -9.57 -20.28 5.27
CA ARG A 46 -10.23 -20.88 4.11
C ARG A 46 -10.01 -20.08 2.82
N ALA A 47 -9.96 -18.76 2.92
CA ALA A 47 -9.89 -17.87 1.77
C ALA A 47 -8.56 -17.92 1.04
N ALA A 48 -7.46 -18.19 1.76
CA ALA A 48 -6.12 -18.26 1.21
C ALA A 48 -5.61 -19.69 0.93
N SER A 49 -6.48 -20.70 1.07
CA SER A 49 -6.20 -22.10 0.68
C SER A 49 -4.98 -22.76 1.33
N GLY A 50 -4.40 -22.14 2.35
CA GLY A 50 -3.22 -22.64 3.05
C GLY A 50 -3.18 -22.08 4.46
N ALA A 51 -3.10 -22.98 5.43
CA ALA A 51 -2.52 -22.69 6.73
C ALA A 51 -1.00 -22.46 6.52
N GLY A 52 -0.64 -21.39 5.82
CA GLY A 52 0.74 -21.07 5.52
C GLY A 52 1.30 -20.08 6.53
N CYS A 53 2.63 -19.99 6.57
CA CYS A 53 3.43 -19.51 7.70
C CYS A 53 3.59 -20.49 8.88
N SER A 54 3.57 -21.80 8.62
CA SER A 54 3.98 -22.81 9.60
C SER A 54 5.50 -22.97 9.64
N GLY A 55 6.08 -23.03 10.84
CA GLY A 55 7.51 -23.25 11.04
C GLY A 55 7.97 -22.61 12.34
N GLU A 56 8.33 -21.33 12.26
CA GLU A 56 8.83 -20.55 13.39
C GLU A 56 8.10 -19.20 13.50
N PRO A 57 8.08 -18.54 14.67
CA PRO A 57 7.37 -17.29 14.85
C PRO A 57 8.03 -16.15 14.06
N LEU A 58 7.24 -15.48 13.21
CA LEU A 58 7.66 -14.27 12.51
C LEU A 58 7.72 -13.07 13.43
N ARG A 59 8.82 -12.31 13.37
CA ARG A 59 8.99 -11.04 14.07
C ARG A 59 9.26 -9.93 13.06
N ALA A 60 8.35 -8.96 12.98
CA ALA A 60 8.49 -7.84 12.05
C ALA A 60 9.63 -6.92 12.48
N VAL A 61 10.49 -6.55 11.53
CA VAL A 61 11.50 -5.50 11.67
C VAL A 61 10.99 -4.21 11.03
N ALA A 62 10.39 -4.32 9.85
CA ALA A 62 9.68 -3.23 9.19
C ALA A 62 8.44 -3.80 8.49
N ALA A 63 7.26 -3.36 8.89
CA ALA A 63 6.00 -3.77 8.27
C ALA A 63 5.10 -2.54 8.08
N PRO A 64 5.41 -1.66 7.11
CA PRO A 64 4.55 -0.52 6.81
C PRO A 64 3.13 -0.99 6.48
N MET A 65 2.15 -0.27 7.02
CA MET A 65 0.74 -0.49 6.70
C MET A 65 0.43 0.04 5.30
N PRO A 66 -0.50 -0.58 4.55
CA PRO A 66 -0.93 -0.03 3.28
C PRO A 66 -1.67 1.28 3.49
N GLU A 67 -1.54 2.17 2.52
CA GLU A 67 -2.30 3.42 2.54
C GLU A 67 -3.75 3.19 2.14
N TYR A 68 -4.65 4.03 2.65
CA TYR A 68 -6.01 4.04 2.14
C TYR A 68 -6.01 4.53 0.68
N PRO A 69 -6.56 3.79 -0.29
CA PRO A 69 -6.46 4.16 -1.70
C PRO A 69 -7.16 5.49 -2.00
N THR A 70 -6.55 6.37 -2.81
CA THR A 70 -7.11 7.69 -3.17
C THR A 70 -8.51 7.60 -3.77
N ARG A 71 -8.75 6.60 -4.64
CA ARG A 71 -10.07 6.35 -5.23
C ARG A 71 -11.07 5.85 -4.19
N GLY A 72 -10.64 5.00 -3.27
CA GLY A 72 -11.47 4.49 -2.17
C GLY A 72 -11.90 5.63 -1.26
N TRP A 73 -10.93 6.46 -0.86
CA TRP A 73 -11.15 7.66 -0.06
C TRP A 73 -12.17 8.62 -0.70
N SER A 74 -11.89 9.07 -1.92
CA SER A 74 -12.70 10.09 -2.61
C SER A 74 -14.14 9.63 -2.86
N ARG A 75 -14.35 8.32 -2.99
CA ARG A 75 -15.67 7.74 -3.25
C ARG A 75 -16.34 7.18 -2.00
N GLY A 76 -15.70 7.25 -0.83
CA GLY A 76 -16.22 6.65 0.40
C GLY A 76 -16.34 5.12 0.35
N LEU A 77 -15.53 4.46 -0.46
CA LEU A 77 -15.55 3.00 -0.61
C LEU A 77 -14.75 2.36 0.52
N GLN A 78 -15.28 1.26 1.02
CA GLN A 78 -14.68 0.41 2.03
C GLN A 78 -14.41 -0.97 1.45
N GLY A 79 -13.48 -1.72 2.04
CA GLY A 79 -13.10 -3.01 1.51
C GLY A 79 -12.04 -3.72 2.32
N TRP A 80 -11.61 -4.86 1.82
CA TRP A 80 -10.54 -5.65 2.41
C TRP A 80 -9.76 -6.36 1.32
N SER A 81 -8.51 -6.68 1.63
CA SER A 81 -7.59 -7.42 0.74
C SER A 81 -6.81 -8.44 1.55
N ILE A 82 -6.80 -9.69 1.07
CA ILE A 82 -6.01 -10.79 1.60
C ILE A 82 -4.79 -10.96 0.70
N VAL A 83 -3.61 -10.78 1.28
CA VAL A 83 -2.33 -10.93 0.59
C VAL A 83 -1.69 -12.24 1.03
N GLN A 84 -1.19 -13.01 0.08
CA GLN A 84 -0.39 -14.20 0.30
C GLN A 84 1.06 -13.92 -0.09
N PHE A 85 2.01 -14.39 0.72
CA PHE A 85 3.43 -14.16 0.52
C PHE A 85 4.26 -15.27 1.17
N ASP A 86 5.54 -15.30 0.87
CA ASP A 86 6.53 -16.19 1.47
C ASP A 86 7.63 -15.36 2.16
N VAL A 87 8.35 -15.97 3.11
CA VAL A 87 9.48 -15.35 3.82
C VAL A 87 10.72 -16.21 3.68
N ALA A 88 11.75 -15.65 3.05
CA ALA A 88 13.06 -16.28 2.90
C ALA A 88 13.85 -16.25 4.22
N GLN A 89 14.90 -17.07 4.31
CA GLN A 89 15.76 -17.19 5.50
C GLN A 89 16.28 -15.83 6.02
N ALA A 90 16.60 -14.89 5.13
CA ALA A 90 17.09 -13.56 5.50
C ALA A 90 16.00 -12.63 6.08
N GLY A 91 14.75 -13.10 6.23
CA GLY A 91 13.61 -12.30 6.69
C GLY A 91 13.01 -11.42 5.59
N THR A 92 13.37 -11.66 4.33
CA THR A 92 12.84 -10.90 3.19
C THR A 92 11.56 -11.53 2.68
N VAL A 93 10.57 -10.70 2.34
CA VAL A 93 9.31 -11.14 1.74
C VAL A 93 9.46 -11.37 0.24
N GLU A 94 8.87 -12.45 -0.26
CA GLU A 94 8.83 -12.80 -1.68
C GLU A 94 7.49 -13.46 -2.08
N ASN A 95 7.30 -13.75 -3.37
CA ASN A 95 6.10 -14.40 -3.93
C ASN A 95 4.77 -13.73 -3.53
N VAL A 96 4.79 -12.41 -3.36
CA VAL A 96 3.64 -11.60 -2.94
C VAL A 96 2.57 -11.61 -4.02
N ARG A 97 1.35 -11.95 -3.63
CA ARG A 97 0.18 -11.98 -4.52
C ARG A 97 -1.11 -11.75 -3.76
N ILE A 98 -2.14 -11.30 -4.45
CA ILE A 98 -3.48 -11.17 -3.89
C ILE A 98 -4.17 -12.53 -3.92
N ALA A 99 -4.54 -13.03 -2.73
CA ALA A 99 -5.37 -14.23 -2.62
C ALA A 99 -6.84 -13.92 -2.89
N ARG A 100 -7.33 -12.80 -2.35
CA ARG A 100 -8.70 -12.31 -2.57
C ARG A 100 -8.83 -10.86 -2.11
N GLY A 101 -9.72 -10.09 -2.73
CA GLY A 101 -10.07 -8.76 -2.23
C GLY A 101 -11.46 -8.33 -2.69
N VAL A 102 -12.07 -7.44 -1.91
CA VAL A 102 -13.35 -6.78 -2.23
C VAL A 102 -13.27 -5.32 -1.80
N PRO A 103 -13.51 -4.34 -2.67
CA PRO A 103 -13.87 -4.46 -4.09
C PRO A 103 -12.69 -4.85 -5.00
N GLY A 104 -11.50 -5.02 -4.42
CA GLY A 104 -10.26 -5.28 -5.13
C GLY A 104 -9.67 -4.03 -5.80
N GLY A 105 -8.84 -4.22 -6.82
CA GLY A 105 -8.29 -3.13 -7.63
C GLY A 105 -7.35 -2.23 -6.81
N SER A 106 -7.75 -0.98 -6.52
CA SER A 106 -6.88 -0.05 -5.79
C SER A 106 -6.61 -0.48 -4.35
N PHE A 107 -7.54 -1.21 -3.71
CA PHE A 107 -7.33 -1.76 -2.37
C PHE A 107 -6.26 -2.85 -2.38
N ASP A 108 -6.37 -3.75 -3.35
CA ASP A 108 -5.42 -4.83 -3.60
C ASP A 108 -4.03 -4.28 -3.92
N HIS A 109 -3.95 -3.25 -4.77
CA HIS A 109 -2.69 -2.60 -5.13
C HIS A 109 -1.96 -2.05 -3.89
N GLU A 110 -2.65 -1.29 -3.04
CA GLU A 110 -2.02 -0.73 -1.83
C GLU A 110 -1.58 -1.84 -0.87
N ALA A 111 -2.44 -2.86 -0.67
CA ALA A 111 -2.13 -4.01 0.18
C ALA A 111 -0.90 -4.78 -0.30
N GLN A 112 -0.83 -5.10 -1.59
CA GLN A 112 0.30 -5.81 -2.20
C GLN A 112 1.58 -4.99 -2.06
N ARG A 113 1.55 -3.70 -2.42
CA ARG A 113 2.71 -2.81 -2.36
C ARG A 113 3.28 -2.70 -0.94
N ALA A 114 2.42 -2.64 0.07
CA ALA A 114 2.85 -2.62 1.46
C ALA A 114 3.61 -3.88 1.85
N VAL A 115 3.06 -5.05 1.52
CA VAL A 115 3.66 -6.37 1.84
C VAL A 115 4.98 -6.60 1.09
N GLU A 116 5.13 -6.12 -0.14
CA GLU A 116 6.41 -6.15 -0.87
C GLU A 116 7.52 -5.38 -0.14
N GLY A 117 7.16 -4.36 0.65
CA GLY A 117 8.09 -3.57 1.47
C GLY A 117 8.40 -4.19 2.84
N TRP A 118 7.78 -5.31 3.21
CA TRP A 118 7.93 -5.90 4.54
C TRP A 118 9.30 -6.56 4.74
N ARG A 119 9.77 -6.50 5.97
CA ARG A 119 10.99 -7.13 6.46
C ARG A 119 10.77 -7.71 7.84
N PHE A 120 11.21 -8.94 7.99
CA PHE A 120 11.18 -9.71 9.23
C PHE A 120 12.59 -9.93 9.75
N GLN A 121 12.69 -10.34 11.01
CA GLN A 121 13.92 -10.87 11.53
C GLN A 121 14.32 -12.12 10.72
N ALA A 122 15.62 -12.33 10.55
CA ALA A 122 16.12 -13.54 9.91
C ALA A 122 15.60 -14.79 10.63
N LEU A 123 15.25 -15.79 9.83
CA LEU A 123 14.77 -17.09 10.24
C LEU A 123 15.95 -18.00 10.64
N SER A 124 15.63 -19.17 11.16
CA SER A 124 16.61 -20.21 11.46
C SER A 124 17.32 -20.70 10.18
N GLU A 125 18.51 -21.27 10.32
CA GLU A 125 19.29 -21.72 9.16
C GLU A 125 18.52 -22.74 8.30
N GLY A 126 18.42 -22.49 6.99
CA GLY A 126 17.66 -23.31 6.06
C GLY A 126 16.14 -23.17 6.14
N ALA A 127 15.62 -22.29 7.01
CA ALA A 127 14.19 -22.08 7.14
C ALA A 127 13.62 -21.23 6.00
N TYR A 128 12.38 -21.56 5.63
CA TYR A 128 11.59 -20.86 4.63
C TYR A 128 10.12 -20.99 5.02
N LEU A 129 9.39 -19.87 5.08
CA LEU A 129 7.96 -19.88 5.40
C LEU A 129 7.16 -19.62 4.13
N SER A 130 6.37 -20.61 3.71
CA SER A 130 5.54 -20.51 2.50
C SER A 130 4.06 -20.30 2.83
N GLY A 131 3.38 -19.57 1.97
CA GLY A 131 1.94 -19.39 1.96
C GLY A 131 1.42 -18.56 3.11
N CYS A 132 2.24 -17.70 3.71
CA CYS A 132 1.84 -16.75 4.74
C CYS A 132 0.73 -15.85 4.22
N VAL A 133 -0.22 -15.50 5.08
CA VAL A 133 -1.40 -14.72 4.70
C VAL A 133 -1.65 -13.59 5.68
N VAL A 134 -2.10 -12.46 5.16
CA VAL A 134 -2.55 -11.34 5.97
C VAL A 134 -3.82 -10.73 5.39
N LEU A 135 -4.77 -10.37 6.24
CA LEU A 135 -5.96 -9.62 5.88
C LEU A 135 -5.79 -8.15 6.28
N PHE A 136 -5.90 -7.25 5.31
CA PHE A 136 -6.06 -5.82 5.55
C PHE A 136 -7.52 -5.43 5.42
N GLU A 137 -8.06 -4.75 6.43
CA GLU A 137 -9.38 -4.13 6.37
C GLU A 137 -9.24 -2.62 6.20
N PHE A 138 -9.88 -2.07 5.17
CA PHE A 138 -9.95 -0.65 4.86
C PHE A 138 -11.34 -0.13 5.24
N LYS A 139 -11.46 0.39 6.45
CA LYS A 139 -12.74 0.71 7.09
C LYS A 139 -12.71 2.09 7.72
N MET A 140 -13.73 2.90 7.45
CA MET A 140 -13.85 4.27 7.99
C MET A 140 -12.64 5.18 7.73
N GLY A 141 -11.96 5.01 6.60
CA GLY A 141 -10.75 5.77 6.27
C GLY A 141 -9.49 5.27 6.98
N GLU A 142 -9.59 4.22 7.78
CA GLU A 142 -8.48 3.57 8.48
C GLU A 142 -8.14 2.22 7.84
N VAL A 143 -6.93 1.76 8.12
CA VAL A 143 -6.44 0.45 7.70
C VAL A 143 -6.04 -0.34 8.93
N THR A 144 -6.61 -1.53 9.08
CA THR A 144 -6.26 -2.46 10.17
C THR A 144 -5.80 -3.79 9.61
N VAL A 145 -4.97 -4.50 10.38
CA VAL A 145 -4.51 -5.86 10.09
C VAL A 145 -5.28 -6.84 10.97
N ARG A 146 -5.67 -7.98 10.40
CA ARG A 146 -6.34 -9.07 11.11
C ARG A 146 -5.72 -10.43 10.81
#